data_AF-A0A7S3C1J1-F1
#
_entry.id   AF-A0A7S3C1J1-F1
#
_cell.length_a   1.000
_cell.length_b   1.000
_cell.length_c   1.000
_cell.angle_alpha   90.00
_cell.angle_beta   90.00
_cell.angle_gamma   90.00
#
_symmetry.space_group_name_H-M   'P 1'
#
loop_
_entity.id
_entity.type
_entity.pdbx_description
1 polymer ?
#
loop_
_entity_poly.entity_id
_entity_poly.type
_entity_poly.pdbx_seq_one_letter_code
_entity_poly.pdbx_strand_id
1 'polypeptide(L)'
;ASSTGHGSRSRGEFLTEAYAWLPLCWLASLSHYLDLGLGEAGLVLPRAARTMGLAGVAESGLLPQAAADPAVIKFCQGGCLSLGILLSTVLLRVLARRPWPAIAPQVGAMTLATVQLWALLV
;
A
#
# COMPACT_ATOMS: atom_id res chain seq x y z
N ALA A 1 -34.06 18.66 -29.53
CA ALA A 1 -33.95 18.34 -28.09
C ALA A 1 -32.62 17.65 -27.86
N SER A 2 -31.73 18.34 -27.14
CA SER A 2 -30.47 17.87 -26.51
C SER A 2 -29.70 16.75 -27.22
N SER A 3 -28.67 17.13 -27.99
CA SER A 3 -27.59 16.23 -28.37
C SER A 3 -26.88 15.73 -27.09
N THR A 4 -26.97 14.43 -26.85
CA THR A 4 -26.09 13.74 -25.91
C THR A 4 -24.69 13.71 -26.50
N GLY A 5 -23.95 14.80 -26.31
CA GLY A 5 -22.52 14.85 -26.55
C GLY A 5 -21.81 13.89 -25.61
N HIS A 6 -21.63 12.65 -26.05
CA HIS A 6 -20.64 11.76 -25.46
C HIS A 6 -19.27 12.41 -25.71
N GLY A 7 -18.81 13.19 -24.73
CA GLY A 7 -17.48 13.78 -24.74
C GLY A 7 -16.45 12.67 -24.79
N SER A 8 -15.93 12.40 -25.99
CA SER A 8 -14.82 11.48 -26.21
C SER A 8 -13.61 12.07 -25.49
N ARG A 9 -13.34 11.59 -24.27
CA ARG A 9 -12.16 11.96 -23.50
C ARG A 9 -10.92 11.71 -24.35
N SER A 10 -10.02 12.68 -24.41
CA SER A 10 -8.74 12.48 -25.08
C SER A 10 -8.00 11.37 -24.34
N ARG A 11 -7.31 10.48 -25.08
CA ARG A 11 -6.57 9.35 -24.48
C ARG A 11 -5.57 9.82 -23.40
N GLY A 12 -5.00 11.03 -23.57
CA GLY A 12 -4.06 11.62 -22.61
C GLY A 12 -4.68 12.01 -21.27
N GLU A 13 -5.90 12.54 -21.25
CA GLU A 13 -6.61 12.86 -20.00
C GLU A 13 -6.91 11.60 -19.20
N PHE A 14 -7.35 10.53 -19.87
CA PHE A 14 -7.62 9.26 -19.22
C PHE A 14 -6.35 8.63 -18.60
N LEU A 15 -5.23 8.66 -19.34
CA LEU A 15 -3.95 8.17 -18.82
C LEU A 15 -3.48 8.99 -17.61
N THR A 16 -3.69 10.31 -17.64
CA THR A 16 -3.35 11.19 -16.52
C THR A 16 -4.19 10.84 -15.29
N GLU A 17 -5.50 10.64 -15.42
CA GLU A 17 -6.36 10.18 -14.32
C GLU A 17 -5.92 8.80 -13.78
N ALA A 18 -5.46 7.89 -14.65
CA ALA A 18 -4.98 6.57 -14.24
C ALA A 18 -3.72 6.65 -13.36
N TYR A 19 -2.84 7.64 -13.57
CA TYR A 19 -1.67 7.86 -12.70
C TYR A 19 -2.03 8.17 -11.25
N ALA A 20 -3.25 8.63 -10.97
CA ALA A 20 -3.71 8.84 -9.61
C ALA A 20 -3.75 7.54 -8.78
N TRP A 21 -3.80 6.36 -9.41
CA TRP A 21 -3.76 5.05 -8.74
C TRP A 21 -2.36 4.65 -8.25
N LEU A 22 -1.31 5.28 -8.79
CA LEU A 22 0.08 4.90 -8.51
C LEU A 22 0.43 4.89 -7.01
N PRO A 23 0.05 5.91 -6.20
CA PRO A 23 0.38 5.93 -4.77
C PRO A 23 -0.29 4.78 -4.00
N LEU A 24 -1.53 4.43 -4.37
CA LEU A 24 -2.26 3.34 -3.74
C LEU A 24 -1.59 1.99 -4.01
N CYS A 25 -1.24 1.70 -5.27
CA CYS A 25 -0.54 0.47 -5.63
C CYS A 25 0.82 0.34 -4.94
N TRP A 26 1.56 1.44 -4.85
CA TRP A 26 2.87 1.45 -4.21
C TRP A 26 2.78 1.20 -2.70
N LEU A 27 1.87 1.89 -2.01
CA LEU A 27 1.68 1.72 -0.56
C LEU A 27 1.00 0.40 -0.19
N ALA A 28 0.14 -0.15 -1.06
CA ALA A 28 -0.37 -1.52 -0.92
C ALA A 28 0.74 -2.56 -1.02
N SER A 29 1.65 -2.40 -2.00
CA SER A 29 2.82 -3.28 -2.13
C SER A 29 3.72 -3.17 -0.90
N LEU A 30 3.97 -1.95 -0.40
CA LEU A 30 4.75 -1.72 0.80
C LEU A 30 4.11 -2.39 2.04
N SER A 31 2.80 -2.25 2.20
CA SER A 31 2.03 -2.89 3.27
C SER A 31 2.15 -4.42 3.24
N HIS A 32 2.09 -5.01 2.04
CA HIS A 32 2.29 -6.44 1.88
C HIS A 32 3.70 -6.91 2.30
N TYR A 33 4.75 -6.17 1.92
CA TYR A 33 6.11 -6.52 2.29
C TYR A 33 6.49 -6.15 3.74
N LEU A 34 5.66 -5.37 4.44
CA LEU A 34 5.92 -4.96 5.81
C LEU A 34 5.92 -6.14 6.79
N ASP A 35 5.08 -7.14 6.55
CA ASP A 35 5.01 -8.36 7.37
C ASP A 35 6.33 -9.14 7.29
N LEU A 36 6.82 -9.35 6.06
CA LEU A 36 8.13 -9.97 5.81
C LEU A 36 9.28 -9.11 6.35
N GLY A 37 9.19 -7.79 6.22
CA GLY A 37 10.23 -6.85 6.64
C GLY A 37 10.34 -6.66 8.16
N LEU A 38 9.24 -6.74 8.92
CA LEU A 38 9.22 -6.47 10.36
C LEU A 38 9.02 -7.74 11.21
N GLY A 39 8.36 -8.77 10.66
CA GLY A 39 8.18 -10.06 11.32
C GLY A 39 9.40 -10.97 11.14
N GLU A 40 9.89 -11.11 9.91
CA GLU A 40 10.94 -12.08 9.59
C GLU A 40 12.35 -11.47 9.56
N ALA A 41 12.51 -10.21 9.12
CA ALA A 41 13.85 -9.61 9.02
C ALA A 41 14.55 -9.43 10.39
N GLY A 42 13.78 -9.28 11.48
CA GLY A 42 14.30 -9.30 12.85
C GLY A 42 14.92 -10.64 13.26
N LEU A 43 14.59 -11.72 12.55
CA LEU A 43 15.11 -13.06 12.75
C LEU A 43 16.11 -13.50 11.66
N VAL A 44 16.28 -12.71 10.59
CA VAL A 44 17.23 -13.02 9.51
C VAL A 44 18.67 -13.06 10.02
N LEU A 45 19.09 -12.12 10.86
CA LEU A 45 20.44 -12.15 11.45
C LEU A 45 20.65 -13.35 12.40
N PRO A 46 19.75 -13.66 13.36
CA PRO A 46 19.85 -14.86 14.18
C PRO A 46 19.85 -16.17 13.38
N ARG A 47 19.01 -16.27 12.33
CA ARG A 47 18.93 -17.46 11.48
C ARG A 47 20.17 -17.61 10.60
N ALA A 48 20.72 -16.53 10.06
CA ALA A 48 21.98 -16.54 9.32
C ALA A 48 23.19 -16.88 10.21
N ALA A 49 23.19 -16.43 11.47
CA ALA A 49 24.23 -16.79 12.43
C ALA A 49 24.21 -18.30 12.78
N ARG A 50 23.02 -18.91 12.84
CA ARG A 50 22.86 -20.37 13.00
C ARG A 50 23.33 -21.16 11.78
N THR A 51 23.14 -20.67 10.55
CA THR A 51 23.62 -21.37 9.34
C THR A 51 25.12 -21.25 9.14
N MET A 52 25.74 -20.14 9.57
CA MET A 52 27.19 -19.90 9.51
C MET A 52 28.00 -20.64 10.60
N GLY A 53 27.35 -21.47 11.44
CA GLY A 53 28.03 -22.25 12.49
C GLY A 53 28.39 -21.46 13.76
N LEU A 54 27.97 -20.19 13.87
CA LEU A 54 28.13 -19.35 15.08
C LEU A 54 26.95 -19.55 16.05
N ALA A 55 26.60 -20.82 16.34
CA ALA A 55 25.51 -21.16 17.26
C ALA A 55 25.69 -20.53 18.66
N GLY A 56 26.94 -20.44 19.15
CA GLY A 56 27.26 -19.84 20.44
C GLY A 56 26.89 -18.35 20.57
N VAL A 57 27.01 -17.56 19.49
CA VAL A 57 26.67 -16.12 19.47
C VAL A 57 25.16 -15.91 19.31
N ALA A 58 24.48 -16.83 18.62
CA ALA A 58 23.03 -16.86 18.53
C ALA A 58 22.34 -17.21 19.87
N GLU A 59 23.00 -17.99 20.72
CA GLU A 59 22.49 -18.34 22.07
C GLU A 59 22.84 -17.32 23.16
N SER A 60 23.90 -16.51 23.00
CA SER A 60 24.28 -15.51 24.02
C SER A 60 23.33 -14.30 24.10
N GLY A 61 22.24 -14.28 23.34
CA GLY A 61 21.25 -13.19 23.38
C GLY A 61 21.78 -11.84 22.86
N LEU A 62 22.96 -11.81 22.24
CA LEU A 62 23.62 -10.59 21.78
C LEU A 62 23.12 -10.12 20.40
N LEU A 63 22.45 -11.01 19.65
CA LEU A 63 21.73 -10.62 18.45
C LEU A 63 20.34 -10.09 18.84
N PRO A 64 20.03 -8.80 18.54
CA PRO A 64 18.73 -8.24 18.88
C PRO A 64 17.65 -9.01 18.13
N GLN A 65 16.75 -9.66 18.87
CA GLN A 65 15.50 -10.16 18.32
C GLN A 65 14.59 -8.95 18.12
N ALA A 66 14.80 -8.23 17.01
CA ALA A 66 13.97 -7.12 16.59
C ALA A 66 12.73 -7.61 15.82
N ALA A 67 12.12 -8.71 16.29
CA ALA A 67 10.83 -9.13 15.78
C ALA A 67 9.80 -8.13 16.30
N ALA A 68 9.24 -7.31 15.41
CA ALA A 68 8.21 -6.35 15.80
C ALA A 68 6.97 -7.10 16.30
N ASP A 69 6.31 -6.55 17.33
CA ASP A 69 5.05 -7.10 17.80
C ASP A 69 4.01 -7.14 16.66
N PRO A 70 3.27 -8.24 16.47
CA PRO A 70 2.29 -8.37 15.39
C PRO A 70 1.25 -7.25 15.35
N ALA A 71 0.92 -6.62 16.49
CA ALA A 71 0.00 -5.50 16.52
C ALA A 71 0.59 -4.24 15.86
N VAL A 72 1.89 -4.01 15.98
CA VAL A 72 2.58 -2.86 15.35
C VAL A 72 2.66 -3.05 13.85
N ILE A 73 2.90 -4.28 13.39
CA ILE A 73 2.91 -4.62 11.96
C ILE A 73 1.55 -4.30 11.35
N LYS A 74 0.45 -4.78 11.96
CA LYS A 74 -0.92 -4.51 11.51
C LYS A 74 -1.26 -3.02 11.53
N PHE A 75 -0.81 -2.28 12.55
CA PHE A 75 -0.99 -0.83 12.61
C PHE A 75 -0.29 -0.13 11.45
N CYS A 76 0.98 -0.47 11.17
CA CYS A 76 1.73 0.12 10.06
C CYS A 76 1.17 -0.30 8.69
N GLN A 77 0.73 -1.55 8.53
CA GLN A 77 0.06 -2.03 7.31
C GLN A 77 -1.22 -1.25 7.02
N GLY A 78 -2.06 -1.08 8.03
CA GLY A 78 -3.27 -0.27 7.95
C GLY A 78 -2.96 1.21 7.70
N GLY A 79 -1.93 1.75 8.34
CA GLY A 79 -1.45 3.12 8.12
C GLY A 79 -0.98 3.36 6.68
N CYS A 80 -0.22 2.43 6.11
CA CYS A 80 0.21 2.49 4.70
C CYS A 80 -0.99 2.46 3.75
N LEU A 81 -1.95 1.56 3.96
CA LEU A 81 -3.16 1.48 3.14
C LEU A 81 -3.98 2.78 3.23
N SER A 82 -4.13 3.32 4.43
CA SER A 82 -4.88 4.56 4.71
C SER A 82 -4.23 5.77 4.05
N LEU A 83 -2.90 5.88 4.14
CA LEU A 83 -2.16 6.91 3.42
C LEU A 83 -2.24 6.71 1.91
N GLY A 84 -2.21 5.47 1.42
CA GLY A 84 -2.29 5.14 0.00
C GLY A 84 -3.57 5.61 -0.65
N ILE A 85 -4.72 5.31 -0.03
CA ILE A 85 -6.01 5.77 -0.54
C ILE A 85 -6.16 7.30 -0.42
N LEU A 86 -5.66 7.90 0.65
CA LEU A 86 -5.74 9.34 0.85
C LEU A 86 -4.91 10.10 -0.20
N LEU A 87 -3.66 9.70 -0.40
CA LEU A 87 -2.79 10.30 -1.43
C LEU A 87 -3.35 10.08 -2.84
N SER A 88 -3.87 8.89 -3.12
CA SER A 88 -4.46 8.55 -4.41
C SER A 88 -5.73 9.38 -4.70
N THR A 89 -6.58 9.59 -3.69
CA THR A 89 -7.76 10.44 -3.80
C THR A 89 -7.39 11.92 -3.98
N VAL A 90 -6.36 12.40 -3.26
CA VAL A 90 -5.85 13.77 -3.43
C VAL A 90 -5.26 13.97 -4.83
N LEU A 91 -4.45 13.04 -5.33
CA LEU A 91 -3.91 13.11 -6.68
C LEU A 91 -5.04 13.10 -7.72
N LEU A 92 -6.03 12.23 -7.55
CA LEU A 92 -7.18 12.15 -8.45
C LEU A 92 -7.94 13.47 -8.49
N ARG A 93 -8.08 14.15 -7.34
CA ARG A 93 -8.70 15.48 -7.26
C ARG A 93 -7.91 16.52 -8.05
N VAL A 94 -6.59 16.53 -7.91
CA VAL A 94 -5.69 17.49 -8.57
C VAL A 94 -5.62 17.26 -10.07
N LEU A 95 -5.61 16.00 -10.51
CA LEU A 95 -5.49 15.62 -11.93
C LEU A 95 -6.82 15.73 -12.67
N ALA A 96 -7.93 15.34 -12.06
CA ALA A 96 -9.23 15.33 -12.75
C ALA A 96 -9.81 16.72 -12.99
N ARG A 97 -9.51 17.73 -12.14
CA ARG A 97 -10.02 19.13 -12.24
C ARG A 97 -11.54 19.25 -12.46
N ARG A 98 -12.32 18.23 -12.07
CA ARG A 98 -13.78 18.08 -12.32
C ARG A 98 -14.58 18.15 -11.01
N PRO A 99 -15.91 18.38 -11.04
CA PRO A 99 -16.74 18.33 -9.84
C PRO A 99 -16.81 16.90 -9.26
N TRP A 100 -16.94 16.78 -7.93
CA TRP A 100 -17.00 15.51 -7.19
C TRP A 100 -17.90 14.40 -7.80
N PRO A 101 -19.13 14.67 -8.29
CA PRO A 101 -19.97 13.62 -8.86
C PRO A 101 -19.38 12.95 -10.10
N ALA A 102 -18.52 13.63 -10.86
CA ALA A 102 -17.87 13.05 -12.03
C ALA A 102 -16.72 12.08 -11.66
N ILE A 103 -16.17 12.21 -10.46
CA ILE A 103 -14.99 11.45 -9.98
C ILE A 103 -15.43 10.34 -9.00
N ALA A 104 -16.65 10.43 -8.46
CA ALA A 104 -17.25 9.46 -7.55
C ALA A 104 -17.08 7.97 -7.95
N PRO A 105 -17.30 7.54 -9.21
CA PRO A 105 -17.11 6.14 -9.58
C PRO A 105 -15.64 5.68 -9.47
N GLN A 106 -14.67 6.56 -9.76
CA GLN A 106 -13.24 6.24 -9.63
C GLN A 106 -12.84 6.15 -8.15
N VAL A 107 -13.31 7.07 -7.30
CA VAL A 107 -13.08 7.01 -5.85
C VAL A 107 -13.70 5.74 -5.27
N GLY A 108 -14.92 5.37 -5.72
CA GLY A 108 -15.57 4.12 -5.32
C GLY A 108 -14.78 2.86 -5.70
N ALA A 109 -14.16 2.85 -6.87
CA ALA A 109 -13.28 1.75 -7.27
C ALA A 109 -12.01 1.69 -6.41
N MET A 110 -11.40 2.84 -6.10
CA MET A 110 -10.23 2.92 -5.23
C MET A 110 -10.55 2.44 -3.81
N THR A 111 -11.68 2.88 -3.23
CA THR A 111 -12.12 2.43 -1.91
C THR A 111 -12.39 0.94 -1.87
N LEU A 112 -13.09 0.39 -2.88
CA LEU A 112 -13.34 -1.05 -2.98
C LEU A 112 -12.01 -1.84 -3.03
N ALA A 113 -11.05 -1.39 -3.83
CA ALA A 113 -9.74 -2.01 -3.92
C ALA A 113 -8.99 -1.95 -2.58
N THR A 114 -9.02 -0.82 -1.88
CA THR A 114 -8.43 -0.67 -0.55
C THR A 114 -9.10 -1.60 0.47
N VAL A 115 -10.42 -1.76 0.45
CA VAL A 115 -11.14 -2.67 1.37
C VAL A 115 -10.77 -4.13 1.09
N GLN A 116 -10.69 -4.53 -0.17
CA GLN A 116 -10.23 -5.87 -0.56
C GLN A 116 -8.80 -6.13 -0.06
N LEU A 117 -7.90 -5.17 -0.27
CA LEU A 117 -6.51 -5.28 0.20
C LEU A 117 -6.41 -5.31 1.73
N TRP A 118 -7.26 -4.55 2.42
CA TRP A 118 -7.33 -4.59 3.88
C TRP A 118 -7.69 -5.99 4.38
N ALA A 119 -8.72 -6.62 3.81
CA ALA A 119 -9.14 -7.96 4.19
C ALA A 119 -8.12 -9.06 3.87
N LEU A 120 -7.23 -8.84 2.90
CA LEU A 120 -6.19 -9.80 2.50
C LEU A 120 -4.89 -9.65 3.31
N LEU A 121 -4.57 -8.44 3.76
CA LEU A 121 -3.27 -8.12 4.36
C LEU A 121 -3.30 -7.96 5.88
N VAL A 122 -4.42 -7.49 6.45
CA VAL A 122 -4.55 -7.12 7.88
C VAL A 122 -5.47 -8.09 8.62
#